data_AF-A0A4R4RWB0-F1
#
_entry.id   AF-A0A4R4RWB0-F1
#
_cell.length_a   1.000
_cell.length_b   1.000
_cell.length_c   1.000
_cell.angle_alpha   90.00
_cell.angle_beta   90.00
_cell.angle_gamma   90.00
#
_symmetry.space_group_name_H-M   'P 1'
#
loop_
_entity.id
_entity.type
_entity.pdbx_description
1 polymer ?
#
loop_
_entity_poly.entity_id
_entity_poly.type
_entity_poly.pdbx_seq_one_letter_code
_entity_poly.pdbx_strand_id
1 'polypeptide(L)'
;MLTGAIPSVAAEEVGSATVVPLQVTGDPEDRLNLIILGDGYTAEEMQQFRDDVDKHLNVQWSIEPFRSYRDYFNVYMIEIVSGESGISCDPDDGNVRRDTPLKLQYASTCPAGANARGVTFGTGGQAALEQYVSMIPGVTAQNRQTLTLANTSTYGGIGGRNATTTGQAPQGPLVSPHELGHSLGNLQDEYPYSARNVPGAPYTGGEPSSIHHTLLTEQQMLDQQRKWFRWLGEESLAGGVIGRYESGQTRASGIWRPSEHSIMRWIGYHFDQIGRERMIEKISGRRDDVEMTVESTPTDQPVSPGDVLWVETMHPLYHELTVTWEVNGQVVAGTNNSRNFDLDAHGVQIGDVVKVTVSDDTEDVRDPAVANGGALTQTREWTIVEEPPAPSEVKFTSSTATTHPVGGQDVVYVETTHPRDRVLDVTWRLNGNVLPNPHNSRNLDLGALNLPARSHQLTATVSDPEVPSAPTQTLTWTVDNVAPEVTYELSDPVSVVPGTRVRPPHYVFREWFEMGLEATDDHDGYVVIEFQLDGDGWFNYHGWPDAPEGTPYRFTPAGTVIKEIAYGNLGSGGLTKAPFEQFYDGFEPGYGRHEIQYRAIDAAGNISAPKTFTVTVTDTNGATPLPPGAIVPE
;
A
#
# COMPACT_ATOMS: atom_id res chain seq x y z
N MET A 1 -48.28 -5.78 33.05
CA MET A 1 -47.12 -6.70 33.04
C MET A 1 -46.86 -7.07 31.58
N LEU A 2 -45.76 -6.79 30.92
CA LEU A 2 -44.53 -6.03 31.22
C LEU A 2 -44.22 -5.17 29.98
N THR A 3 -44.13 -3.86 30.16
CA THR A 3 -43.43 -2.95 29.25
C THR A 3 -41.94 -3.02 29.60
N GLY A 4 -41.17 -3.77 28.83
CA GLY A 4 -39.71 -3.75 28.90
C GLY A 4 -39.20 -2.59 28.05
N ALA A 5 -38.63 -1.58 28.70
CA ALA A 5 -37.90 -0.52 28.03
C ALA A 5 -36.72 -1.14 27.28
N ILE A 6 -36.58 -0.76 26.00
CA ILE A 6 -35.34 -0.98 25.23
C ILE A 6 -34.25 -0.22 26.01
N PRO A 7 -33.08 -0.84 26.31
CA PRO A 7 -32.01 -0.12 26.97
C PRO A 7 -31.62 1.07 26.08
N SER A 8 -31.66 2.27 26.65
CA SER A 8 -31.07 3.46 26.05
C SER A 8 -29.59 3.16 25.83
N VAL A 9 -29.16 3.05 24.58
CA VAL A 9 -27.75 3.24 24.23
C VAL A 9 -27.42 4.64 24.74
N ALA A 10 -26.43 4.76 25.62
CA ALA A 10 -25.96 6.08 26.02
C ALA A 10 -25.44 6.76 24.75
N ALA A 11 -25.87 7.99 24.46
CA ALA A 11 -25.29 8.76 23.37
C ALA A 11 -23.79 8.89 23.63
N GLU A 12 -22.95 8.42 22.69
CA GLU A 12 -21.51 8.54 22.82
C GLU A 12 -21.12 10.03 22.86
N GLU A 13 -20.24 10.41 23.79
CA GLU A 13 -19.88 11.81 23.97
C GLU A 13 -18.95 12.30 22.84
N VAL A 14 -19.16 13.53 22.39
CA VAL A 14 -18.28 14.16 21.39
C VAL A 14 -16.84 14.16 21.87
N GLY A 15 -15.94 13.68 21.01
CA GLY A 15 -14.52 13.53 21.28
C GLY A 15 -14.15 12.26 22.05
N SER A 16 -15.13 11.43 22.46
CA SER A 16 -14.85 10.06 22.87
C SER A 16 -14.26 9.26 21.71
N ALA A 17 -13.37 8.32 22.03
CA ALA A 17 -12.69 7.53 21.02
C ALA A 17 -12.51 6.07 21.41
N THR A 18 -12.56 5.20 20.40
CA THR A 18 -12.30 3.76 20.52
C THR A 18 -11.17 3.37 19.59
N VAL A 19 -10.15 2.71 20.13
CA VAL A 19 -9.08 2.09 19.32
C VAL A 19 -9.54 0.71 18.89
N VAL A 20 -9.57 0.49 17.58
CA VAL A 20 -9.92 -0.78 16.94
C VAL A 20 -8.69 -1.29 16.18
N PRO A 21 -8.02 -2.34 16.67
CA PRO A 21 -6.95 -2.99 15.91
C PRO A 21 -7.54 -3.67 14.67
N LEU A 22 -7.03 -3.32 13.48
CA LEU A 22 -7.43 -3.94 12.21
C LEU A 22 -6.45 -5.03 11.77
N GLN A 23 -5.16 -4.83 12.05
CA GLN A 23 -4.10 -5.79 11.79
C GLN A 23 -3.01 -5.60 12.86
N VAL A 24 -2.61 -6.67 13.55
CA VAL A 24 -1.50 -6.63 14.52
C VAL A 24 -0.58 -7.81 14.25
N THR A 25 0.63 -7.52 13.77
CA THR A 25 1.63 -8.52 13.36
C THR A 25 2.82 -8.61 14.32
N GLY A 26 2.83 -7.82 15.38
CA GLY A 26 3.83 -7.85 16.45
C GLY A 26 3.63 -6.73 17.48
N ASP A 27 4.52 -6.65 18.46
CA ASP A 27 4.52 -5.54 19.42
C ASP A 27 4.59 -4.19 18.67
N PRO A 28 3.77 -3.18 19.03
CA PRO A 28 3.87 -1.85 18.44
C PRO A 28 5.27 -1.24 18.47
N GLU A 29 6.12 -1.55 19.45
CA GLU A 29 7.51 -1.06 19.48
C GLU A 29 8.34 -1.61 18.30
N ASP A 30 8.00 -2.81 17.83
CA ASP A 30 8.75 -3.59 16.84
C ASP A 30 8.13 -3.58 15.44
N ARG A 31 7.14 -2.72 15.19
CA ARG A 31 6.43 -2.61 13.90
C ARG A 31 6.32 -1.17 13.43
N LEU A 32 6.09 -0.99 12.13
CA LEU A 32 5.56 0.27 11.63
C LEU A 32 4.07 0.32 11.94
N ASN A 33 3.63 1.34 12.68
CA ASN A 33 2.23 1.47 13.10
C ASN A 33 1.51 2.47 12.19
N LEU A 34 0.62 1.98 11.33
CA LEU A 34 -0.32 2.82 10.58
C LEU A 34 -1.56 3.11 11.43
N ILE A 35 -1.80 4.39 11.72
CA ILE A 35 -2.92 4.82 12.55
C ILE A 35 -3.88 5.64 11.70
N ILE A 36 -5.09 5.11 11.54
CA ILE A 36 -6.15 5.70 10.74
C ILE A 36 -7.17 6.34 11.68
N LEU A 37 -7.45 7.63 11.50
CA LEU A 37 -8.38 8.38 12.36
C LEU A 37 -9.48 9.01 11.53
N GLY A 38 -10.70 9.07 12.08
CA GLY A 38 -11.81 9.79 11.47
C GLY A 38 -12.00 11.18 12.09
N ASP A 39 -12.34 12.18 11.28
CA ASP A 39 -12.83 13.48 11.77
C ASP A 39 -14.06 13.93 10.99
N GLY A 40 -15.02 14.52 11.70
CA GLY A 40 -16.30 14.92 11.12
C GLY A 40 -17.32 13.80 10.98
N TYR A 41 -17.05 12.58 11.46
CA TYR A 41 -18.03 11.49 11.53
C TYR A 41 -18.76 11.53 12.89
N THR A 42 -20.08 11.64 12.86
CA THR A 42 -20.93 11.54 14.06
C THR A 42 -21.08 10.10 14.54
N ALA A 43 -21.67 9.89 15.73
CA ALA A 43 -21.91 8.54 16.26
C ALA A 43 -22.76 7.68 15.29
N GLU A 44 -23.71 8.30 14.59
CA GLU A 44 -24.55 7.65 13.58
C GLU A 44 -23.80 7.31 12.28
N GLU A 45 -22.65 7.93 12.03
CA GLU A 45 -21.83 7.76 10.82
C GLU A 45 -20.60 6.85 11.05
N MET A 46 -20.46 6.24 12.23
CA MET A 46 -19.32 5.35 12.51
C MET A 46 -19.24 4.15 11.58
N GLN A 47 -20.37 3.65 11.07
CA GLN A 47 -20.34 2.59 10.05
C GLN A 47 -19.77 3.12 8.73
N GLN A 48 -20.14 4.34 8.31
CA GLN A 48 -19.56 4.98 7.12
C GLN A 48 -18.04 5.15 7.27
N PHE A 49 -17.57 5.56 8.46
CA PHE A 49 -16.13 5.65 8.71
C PHE A 49 -15.43 4.30 8.55
N ARG A 50 -16.01 3.21 9.06
CA ARG A 50 -15.45 1.85 8.87
C ARG A 50 -15.40 1.44 7.40
N ASP A 51 -16.46 1.73 6.65
CA ASP A 51 -16.55 1.41 5.22
C ASP A 51 -15.53 2.23 4.41
N ASP A 52 -15.34 3.52 4.75
CA ASP A 52 -14.30 4.37 4.16
C ASP A 52 -12.90 3.82 4.48
N VAL A 53 -12.65 3.41 5.73
CA VAL A 53 -11.38 2.80 6.14
C VAL A 53 -11.11 1.49 5.38
N ASP A 54 -12.11 0.61 5.24
CA ASP A 54 -11.97 -0.64 4.49
C ASP A 54 -11.60 -0.37 3.03
N LYS A 55 -12.30 0.55 2.36
CA LYS A 55 -12.01 0.95 0.98
C LYS A 55 -10.60 1.54 0.83
N HIS A 56 -10.22 2.47 1.69
CA HIS A 56 -8.90 3.11 1.66
C HIS A 56 -7.78 2.09 1.89
N LEU A 57 -7.97 1.18 2.85
CA LEU A 57 -6.97 0.20 3.23
C LEU A 57 -6.79 -0.87 2.14
N ASN A 58 -7.87 -1.36 1.53
CA ASN A 58 -7.79 -2.33 0.43
C ASN A 58 -7.17 -1.72 -0.84
N VAL A 59 -7.48 -0.46 -1.18
CA VAL A 59 -6.79 0.26 -2.28
C VAL A 59 -5.31 0.45 -1.98
N GLN A 60 -4.93 0.74 -0.73
CA GLN A 60 -3.53 0.83 -0.35
C GLN A 60 -2.84 -0.54 -0.47
N TRP A 61 -3.46 -1.63 -0.02
CA TRP A 61 -2.93 -2.99 -0.14
C TRP A 61 -2.89 -3.54 -1.56
N SER A 62 -3.54 -2.87 -2.53
CA SER A 62 -3.40 -3.22 -3.95
C SER A 62 -2.18 -2.57 -4.61
N ILE A 63 -1.49 -1.62 -3.94
CA ILE A 63 -0.40 -0.83 -4.51
C ILE A 63 0.95 -1.29 -3.93
N GLU A 64 1.95 -1.44 -4.79
CA GLU A 64 3.32 -1.73 -4.35
C GLU A 64 4.00 -0.48 -3.77
N PRO A 65 4.80 -0.59 -2.70
CA PRO A 65 5.18 -1.83 -1.98
C PRO A 65 4.27 -2.18 -0.79
N PHE A 66 3.20 -1.41 -0.53
CA PHE A 66 2.28 -1.68 0.57
C PHE A 66 1.69 -3.09 0.49
N ARG A 67 1.40 -3.56 -0.72
CA ARG A 67 0.98 -4.94 -0.99
C ARG A 67 1.98 -5.97 -0.49
N SER A 68 3.21 -5.98 -1.02
CA SER A 68 4.21 -6.99 -0.67
C SER A 68 4.70 -6.91 0.79
N TYR A 69 4.64 -5.73 1.40
CA TYR A 69 5.11 -5.49 2.77
C TYR A 69 3.95 -5.29 3.77
N ARG A 70 2.75 -5.77 3.45
CA ARG A 70 1.54 -5.61 4.29
C ARG A 70 1.77 -6.04 5.74
N ASP A 71 2.49 -7.14 5.96
CA ASP A 71 2.72 -7.72 7.29
C ASP A 71 3.76 -6.95 8.14
N TYR A 72 4.41 -5.92 7.58
CA TYR A 72 5.30 -5.02 8.33
C TYR A 72 4.50 -4.00 9.15
N PHE A 73 3.20 -3.89 8.89
CA PHE A 73 2.33 -2.93 9.55
C PHE A 73 1.53 -3.57 10.68
N ASN A 74 1.54 -2.88 11.82
CA ASN A 74 0.35 -2.84 12.66
C ASN A 74 -0.58 -1.75 12.13
N VAL A 75 -1.89 -2.02 12.08
CA VAL A 75 -2.92 -1.07 11.64
C VAL A 75 -3.94 -0.90 12.75
N TYR A 76 -4.10 0.35 13.19
CA TYR A 76 -5.09 0.73 14.19
C TYR A 76 -6.02 1.79 13.61
N MET A 77 -7.33 1.56 13.72
CA MET A 77 -8.35 2.55 13.49
C MET A 77 -8.72 3.22 14.82
N ILE A 78 -8.86 4.55 14.83
CA ILE A 78 -9.38 5.29 15.97
C ILE A 78 -10.71 5.92 15.55
N GLU A 79 -11.80 5.36 16.07
CA GLU A 79 -13.16 5.88 15.91
C GLU A 79 -13.32 7.07 16.84
N ILE A 80 -13.42 8.29 16.31
CA ILE A 80 -13.60 9.52 17.10
C ILE A 80 -14.97 10.10 16.80
N VAL A 81 -15.80 10.24 17.83
CA VAL A 81 -17.16 10.78 17.69
C VAL A 81 -17.12 12.30 17.52
N SER A 82 -17.54 12.79 16.36
CA SER A 82 -17.72 14.23 16.10
C SER A 82 -19.12 14.69 16.51
N GLY A 83 -19.24 15.94 16.95
CA GLY A 83 -20.54 16.55 17.28
C GLY A 83 -21.32 17.03 16.06
N GLU A 84 -20.65 17.16 14.92
CA GLU A 84 -21.22 17.62 13.66
C GLU A 84 -20.68 16.75 12.51
N SER A 85 -21.54 16.45 11.54
CA SER A 85 -21.15 15.78 10.30
C SER A 85 -20.45 16.78 9.37
N GLY A 86 -19.35 16.37 8.74
CA GLY A 86 -18.56 17.20 7.83
C GLY A 86 -17.34 17.86 8.47
N ILE A 87 -16.51 18.51 7.65
CA ILE A 87 -15.35 19.31 8.09
C ILE A 87 -15.50 20.80 7.79
N SER A 88 -14.62 21.63 8.35
CA SER A 88 -14.75 23.10 8.34
C SER A 88 -14.29 23.73 7.02
N CYS A 89 -14.99 24.78 6.59
CA CYS A 89 -14.74 25.53 5.35
C CYS A 89 -14.74 24.66 4.07
N ASP A 90 -15.53 23.60 4.02
CA ASP A 90 -15.66 22.77 2.82
C ASP A 90 -16.25 23.59 1.64
N PRO A 91 -15.53 23.74 0.51
CA PRO A 91 -15.96 24.59 -0.59
C PRO A 91 -17.20 24.07 -1.32
N ASP A 92 -17.42 22.75 -1.35
CA ASP A 92 -18.53 22.14 -2.08
C ASP A 92 -19.75 21.88 -1.15
N ASP A 93 -19.58 22.06 0.17
CA ASP A 93 -20.64 22.09 1.19
C ASP A 93 -20.80 23.48 1.85
N GLY A 94 -20.89 24.51 1.01
CA GLY A 94 -21.31 25.85 1.44
C GLY A 94 -20.35 26.61 2.36
N ASN A 95 -19.13 26.13 2.56
CA ASN A 95 -18.10 26.71 3.44
C ASN A 95 -18.53 26.87 4.91
N VAL A 96 -19.30 25.91 5.43
CA VAL A 96 -19.75 25.92 6.82
C VAL A 96 -18.56 25.75 7.78
N ARG A 97 -18.53 26.54 8.85
CA ARG A 97 -17.57 26.34 9.96
C ARG A 97 -18.10 25.28 10.89
N ARG A 98 -17.27 24.27 11.16
CA ARG A 98 -17.55 23.15 12.07
C ARG A 98 -16.48 23.04 13.14
N ASP A 99 -16.86 22.55 14.31
CA ASP A 99 -15.95 22.30 15.42
C ASP A 99 -15.78 20.80 15.72
N THR A 100 -15.04 20.12 14.85
CA THR A 100 -14.77 18.67 14.95
C THR A 100 -13.59 18.37 15.89
N PRO A 101 -13.45 17.15 16.43
CA PRO A 101 -12.36 16.80 17.37
C PRO A 101 -10.94 17.10 16.87
N LEU A 102 -10.61 16.73 15.63
CA LEU A 102 -9.30 16.97 15.02
C LEU A 102 -9.21 18.31 14.28
N LYS A 103 -10.28 19.10 14.27
CA LYS A 103 -10.34 20.45 13.69
C LYS A 103 -9.98 20.46 12.20
N LEU A 104 -10.32 19.42 11.43
CA LEU A 104 -10.01 19.40 10.01
C LEU A 104 -10.72 20.53 9.27
N GLN A 105 -10.00 21.14 8.33
CA GLN A 105 -10.48 22.27 7.54
C GLN A 105 -9.79 22.37 6.17
N TYR A 106 -10.52 22.86 5.16
CA TYR A 106 -9.92 23.23 3.85
C TYR A 106 -9.23 24.59 3.87
N ALA A 107 -9.59 25.47 4.80
CA ALA A 107 -8.99 26.78 4.96
C ALA A 107 -9.09 27.28 6.40
N SER A 108 -8.07 28.00 6.87
CA SER A 108 -8.13 28.67 8.18
C SER A 108 -9.13 29.82 8.22
N THR A 109 -9.38 30.43 7.05
CA THR A 109 -10.37 31.50 6.86
C THR A 109 -11.41 31.05 5.86
N CYS A 110 -12.65 30.88 6.30
CA CYS A 110 -13.79 30.66 5.38
C CYS A 110 -14.20 31.98 4.69
N PRO A 111 -14.68 31.92 3.44
CA PRO A 111 -14.76 30.74 2.60
C PRO A 111 -13.37 30.32 2.07
N ALA A 112 -13.16 29.01 1.94
CA ALA A 112 -12.07 28.46 1.15
C ALA A 112 -12.24 28.85 -0.33
N GLY A 113 -11.15 28.84 -1.09
CA GLY A 113 -11.23 28.97 -2.54
C GLY A 113 -12.02 27.79 -3.13
N ALA A 114 -12.73 28.02 -4.25
CA ALA A 114 -13.57 26.98 -4.88
C ALA A 114 -12.81 25.68 -5.23
N ASN A 115 -11.51 25.80 -5.54
CA ASN A 115 -10.62 24.68 -5.85
C ASN A 115 -9.67 24.34 -4.69
N ALA A 116 -10.00 24.71 -3.44
CA ALA A 116 -9.21 24.30 -2.27
C ALA A 116 -9.32 22.78 -2.12
N ARG A 117 -8.17 22.09 -2.10
CA ARG A 117 -8.07 20.63 -1.99
C ARG A 117 -7.11 20.17 -0.89
N GLY A 118 -6.49 21.10 -0.17
CA GLY A 118 -5.65 20.80 0.99
C GLY A 118 -6.51 20.67 2.24
N VAL A 119 -6.59 19.47 2.82
CA VAL A 119 -7.22 19.26 4.12
C VAL A 119 -6.14 19.39 5.19
N THR A 120 -6.37 20.23 6.20
CA THR A 120 -5.36 20.53 7.23
C THR A 120 -5.97 20.52 8.61
N PHE A 121 -5.13 20.29 9.63
CA PHE A 121 -5.51 20.46 11.02
C PHE A 121 -5.58 21.94 11.38
N GLY A 122 -6.72 22.38 11.91
CA GLY A 122 -6.91 23.68 12.52
C GLY A 122 -6.16 23.83 13.85
N THR A 123 -6.33 24.99 14.49
CA THR A 123 -5.70 25.27 15.78
C THR A 123 -6.13 24.24 16.83
N GLY A 124 -5.16 23.54 17.43
CA GLY A 124 -5.39 22.48 18.41
C GLY A 124 -5.55 21.08 17.82
N GLY A 125 -5.82 20.94 16.52
CA GLY A 125 -6.04 19.64 15.87
C GLY A 125 -4.85 18.69 15.96
N GLN A 126 -3.63 19.18 15.77
CA GLN A 126 -2.41 18.38 15.95
C GLN A 126 -2.23 17.91 17.40
N ALA A 127 -2.58 18.73 18.39
CA ALA A 127 -2.48 18.32 19.80
C ALA A 127 -3.53 17.26 20.14
N ALA A 128 -4.74 17.36 19.58
CA ALA A 128 -5.77 16.34 19.69
C ALA A 128 -5.33 15.02 19.03
N LEU A 129 -4.73 15.07 17.84
CA LEU A 129 -4.16 13.91 17.17
C LEU A 129 -3.16 13.17 18.07
N GLU A 130 -2.22 13.89 18.68
CA GLU A 130 -1.25 13.28 19.61
C GLU A 130 -1.93 12.63 20.83
N GLN A 131 -2.97 13.26 21.37
CA GLN A 131 -3.75 12.71 22.48
C GLN A 131 -4.41 11.39 22.10
N TYR A 132 -5.06 11.31 20.93
CA TYR A 132 -5.72 10.08 20.48
C TYR A 132 -4.72 8.97 20.17
N VAL A 133 -3.63 9.30 19.48
CA VAL A 133 -2.58 8.32 19.17
C VAL A 133 -1.94 7.74 20.44
N SER A 134 -1.82 8.55 21.51
CA SER A 134 -1.25 8.08 22.79
C SER A 134 -2.06 6.99 23.49
N MET A 135 -3.27 6.69 23.02
CA MET A 135 -4.09 5.58 23.51
C MET A 135 -3.54 4.20 23.13
N ILE A 136 -2.55 4.13 22.22
CA ILE A 136 -1.94 2.90 21.74
C ILE A 136 -0.52 2.77 22.35
N PRO A 137 -0.32 1.92 23.38
CA PRO A 137 0.99 1.72 23.99
C PRO A 137 2.03 1.20 22.98
N GLY A 138 3.31 1.58 23.16
CA GLY A 138 4.41 1.16 22.28
C GLY A 138 4.52 1.93 20.95
N VAL A 139 3.50 2.71 20.59
CA VAL A 139 3.56 3.63 19.44
C VAL A 139 4.30 4.90 19.82
N THR A 140 5.35 5.21 19.07
CA THR A 140 6.15 6.44 19.19
C THR A 140 6.02 7.30 17.93
N ALA A 141 6.56 8.53 17.96
CA ALA A 141 6.57 9.34 16.74
C ALA A 141 7.41 8.71 15.63
N GLN A 142 8.41 7.90 15.99
CA GLN A 142 9.47 7.36 15.14
C GLN A 142 8.97 6.16 14.32
N ASN A 143 8.20 5.28 14.95
CA ASN A 143 7.71 4.02 14.37
C ASN A 143 6.23 4.07 13.95
N ARG A 144 5.66 5.26 13.75
CA ARG A 144 4.25 5.42 13.36
C ARG A 144 4.07 6.27 12.12
N GLN A 145 3.02 6.01 11.36
CA GLN A 145 2.49 6.85 10.30
C GLN A 145 0.99 7.07 10.53
N THR A 146 0.51 8.31 10.42
CA THR A 146 -0.91 8.62 10.61
C THR A 146 -1.58 8.96 9.28
N LEU A 147 -2.85 8.60 9.15
CA LEU A 147 -3.72 8.97 8.05
C LEU A 147 -5.07 9.39 8.64
N THR A 148 -5.47 10.65 8.48
CA THR A 148 -6.79 11.11 8.95
C THR A 148 -7.76 11.24 7.78
N LEU A 149 -8.91 10.58 7.87
CA LEU A 149 -10.00 10.65 6.91
C LEU A 149 -10.96 11.75 7.34
N ALA A 150 -11.18 12.72 6.47
CA ALA A 150 -12.21 13.73 6.61
C ALA A 150 -13.56 13.20 6.11
N ASN A 151 -14.60 13.32 6.92
CA ASN A 151 -15.98 13.00 6.53
C ASN A 151 -16.51 14.00 5.49
N THR A 152 -16.15 13.82 4.22
CA THR A 152 -16.66 14.63 3.09
C THR A 152 -16.44 13.90 1.78
N SER A 153 -17.31 14.16 0.80
CA SER A 153 -17.16 13.74 -0.59
C SER A 153 -16.35 14.73 -1.44
N THR A 154 -16.04 15.92 -0.90
CA THR A 154 -15.18 16.89 -1.57
C THR A 154 -13.78 16.33 -1.69
N TYR A 155 -13.23 16.27 -2.91
CA TYR A 155 -11.85 15.80 -3.11
C TYR A 155 -10.85 16.58 -2.25
N GLY A 156 -9.85 15.90 -1.67
CA GLY A 156 -8.74 16.57 -0.99
C GLY A 156 -7.89 15.68 -0.10
N GLY A 157 -6.75 16.24 0.30
CA GLY A 157 -5.75 15.63 1.16
C GLY A 157 -4.52 16.53 1.30
N ILE A 158 -3.62 16.16 2.21
CA ILE A 158 -2.29 16.76 2.27
C ILE A 158 -1.29 15.80 2.92
N GLY A 159 -0.09 15.78 2.34
CA GLY A 159 1.07 15.06 2.83
C GLY A 159 1.94 15.94 3.72
N GLY A 160 2.46 15.36 4.79
CA GLY A 160 3.25 16.04 5.79
C GLY A 160 3.76 15.02 6.81
N ARG A 161 4.04 15.38 8.07
CA ARG A 161 4.33 14.33 9.07
C ARG A 161 3.12 13.40 9.27
N ASN A 162 1.93 14.01 9.27
CA ASN A 162 0.64 13.37 9.45
C ASN A 162 -0.15 13.58 8.16
N ALA A 163 -0.57 12.49 7.52
CA ALA A 163 -1.30 12.57 6.25
C ALA A 163 -2.79 12.81 6.51
N THR A 164 -3.45 13.50 5.59
CA THR A 164 -4.91 13.60 5.56
C THR A 164 -5.44 13.25 4.18
N THR A 165 -6.65 12.72 4.13
CA THR A 165 -7.40 12.45 2.91
C THR A 165 -8.88 12.64 3.19
N THR A 166 -9.70 12.55 2.14
CA THR A 166 -11.15 12.65 2.20
C THR A 166 -11.74 11.25 2.08
N GLY A 167 -12.69 10.89 2.94
CA GLY A 167 -13.16 9.50 3.05
C GLY A 167 -14.10 9.08 1.93
N GLN A 168 -15.00 9.97 1.51
CA GLN A 168 -16.07 9.63 0.55
C GLN A 168 -15.80 10.11 -0.87
N ALA A 169 -14.73 10.90 -1.09
CA ALA A 169 -14.37 11.32 -2.44
C ALA A 169 -13.92 10.09 -3.25
N PRO A 170 -14.37 9.90 -4.50
CA PRO A 170 -14.01 8.73 -5.30
C PRO A 170 -12.48 8.50 -5.38
N GLN A 171 -11.71 9.58 -5.42
CA GLN A 171 -10.24 9.55 -5.47
C GLN A 171 -9.54 9.47 -4.09
N GLY A 172 -10.26 9.66 -2.98
CA GLY A 172 -9.71 9.66 -1.61
C GLY A 172 -8.84 8.44 -1.28
N PRO A 173 -9.25 7.22 -1.65
CA PRO A 173 -8.44 6.02 -1.48
C PRO A 173 -7.08 6.06 -2.17
N LEU A 174 -6.94 6.83 -3.27
CA LEU A 174 -5.67 7.00 -4.01
C LEU A 174 -4.87 8.23 -3.58
N VAL A 175 -5.55 9.24 -3.03
CA VAL A 175 -4.88 10.33 -2.33
C VAL A 175 -4.13 9.78 -1.12
N SER A 176 -4.68 8.80 -0.41
CA SER A 176 -4.04 8.18 0.77
C SER A 176 -2.59 7.72 0.49
N PRO A 177 -2.30 6.79 -0.44
CA PRO A 177 -0.94 6.38 -0.76
C PRO A 177 -0.09 7.53 -1.35
N HIS A 178 -0.65 8.48 -2.09
CA HIS A 178 0.08 9.68 -2.53
C HIS A 178 0.61 10.49 -1.33
N GLU A 179 -0.27 10.82 -0.37
CA GLU A 179 0.10 11.58 0.80
C GLU A 179 1.02 10.79 1.75
N LEU A 180 0.90 9.45 1.77
CA LEU A 180 1.87 8.59 2.44
C LEU A 180 3.23 8.58 1.73
N GLY A 181 3.28 8.74 0.41
CA GLY A 181 4.52 8.96 -0.35
C GLY A 181 5.29 10.17 0.16
N HIS A 182 4.60 11.27 0.45
CA HIS A 182 5.19 12.41 1.14
C HIS A 182 5.53 12.10 2.60
N SER A 183 4.57 11.55 3.34
CA SER A 183 4.63 11.49 4.81
C SER A 183 5.60 10.46 5.35
N LEU A 184 5.67 9.31 4.69
CA LEU A 184 6.54 8.19 5.01
C LEU A 184 7.79 8.23 4.13
N GLY A 185 7.61 8.35 2.81
CA GLY A 185 8.68 8.29 1.82
C GLY A 185 9.55 9.55 1.70
N ASN A 186 9.06 10.70 2.18
CA ASN A 186 9.63 12.02 1.88
C ASN A 186 9.82 12.25 0.37
N LEU A 187 8.91 11.70 -0.44
CA LEU A 187 8.84 11.95 -1.87
C LEU A 187 8.28 13.37 -2.12
N GLN A 188 8.58 13.95 -3.27
CA GLN A 188 8.10 15.25 -3.72
C GLN A 188 7.10 15.10 -4.87
N ASP A 189 6.27 16.12 -5.09
CA ASP A 189 5.33 16.12 -6.20
C ASP A 189 6.05 16.11 -7.55
N GLU A 190 5.56 15.29 -8.47
CA GLU A 190 6.09 15.18 -9.83
C GLU A 190 5.25 15.97 -10.85
N TYR A 191 4.09 16.51 -10.44
CA TYR A 191 3.20 17.27 -11.31
C TYR A 191 3.69 18.70 -11.61
N PRO A 192 3.31 19.28 -12.77
CA PRO A 192 3.91 20.49 -13.32
C PRO A 192 3.33 21.83 -12.82
N TYR A 193 2.53 21.85 -11.75
CA TYR A 193 1.79 23.05 -11.33
C TYR A 193 1.63 23.16 -9.81
N SER A 194 1.45 24.37 -9.28
CA SER A 194 1.04 24.60 -7.88
C SER A 194 -0.39 25.13 -7.77
N ALA A 195 -0.89 25.74 -8.85
CA ALA A 195 -2.29 26.09 -9.05
C ALA A 195 -2.80 25.32 -10.26
N ARG A 196 -3.95 24.65 -10.13
CA ARG A 196 -4.50 23.83 -11.20
C ARG A 196 -4.69 24.65 -12.47
N ASN A 197 -4.50 23.99 -13.61
CA ASN A 197 -4.56 24.60 -14.94
C ASN A 197 -3.64 25.83 -15.17
N VAL A 198 -2.66 26.07 -14.29
CA VAL A 198 -1.62 27.09 -14.49
C VAL A 198 -0.26 26.39 -14.55
N PRO A 199 0.44 26.41 -15.70
CA PRO A 199 1.78 25.85 -15.79
C PRO A 199 2.71 26.46 -14.75
N GLY A 200 3.42 25.62 -14.01
CA GLY A 200 4.46 26.06 -13.09
C GLY A 200 5.59 26.77 -13.82
N ALA A 201 6.12 27.83 -13.22
CA ALA A 201 7.28 28.53 -13.79
C ALA A 201 8.48 27.56 -13.95
N PRO A 202 9.38 27.79 -14.93
CA PRO A 202 10.56 26.95 -15.10
C PRO A 202 11.40 26.86 -13.83
N TYR A 203 11.98 25.69 -13.57
CA TYR A 203 12.93 25.49 -12.49
C TYR A 203 14.24 26.24 -12.81
N THR A 204 14.75 27.00 -11.83
CA THR A 204 15.97 27.83 -11.97
C THR A 204 17.03 27.52 -10.92
N GLY A 205 16.81 26.48 -10.11
CA GLY A 205 17.73 26.04 -9.05
C GLY A 205 18.89 25.19 -9.57
N GLY A 206 19.73 24.74 -8.64
CA GLY A 206 20.75 23.72 -8.90
C GLY A 206 20.18 22.30 -8.81
N GLU A 207 21.05 21.29 -8.87
CA GLU A 207 20.63 19.88 -8.75
C GLU A 207 19.79 19.66 -7.47
N PRO A 208 18.52 19.20 -7.59
CA PRO A 208 17.66 18.99 -6.43
C PRO A 208 18.23 17.97 -5.44
N SER A 209 17.94 18.12 -4.15
CA SER A 209 18.22 17.09 -3.13
C SER A 209 17.25 15.90 -3.21
N SER A 210 16.13 16.08 -3.91
CA SER A 210 15.14 15.05 -4.24
C SER A 210 15.79 13.82 -4.87
N ILE A 211 15.33 12.63 -4.51
CA ILE A 211 15.86 11.36 -5.06
C ILE A 211 15.33 11.08 -6.47
N HIS A 212 14.13 11.58 -6.77
CA HIS A 212 13.37 11.34 -7.99
C HIS A 212 13.15 12.62 -8.81
N HIS A 213 14.03 13.60 -8.64
CA HIS A 213 14.12 14.76 -9.53
C HIS A 213 15.58 15.10 -9.84
N THR A 214 15.87 15.48 -11.08
CA THR A 214 17.25 15.74 -11.54
C THR A 214 17.31 16.85 -12.58
N LEU A 215 18.49 17.47 -12.74
CA LEU A 215 18.87 18.25 -13.92
C LEU A 215 19.81 17.48 -14.84
N LEU A 216 20.35 16.35 -14.38
CA LEU A 216 21.30 15.53 -15.12
C LEU A 216 20.64 14.89 -16.34
N THR A 217 21.40 14.71 -17.42
CA THR A 217 21.01 13.81 -18.50
C THR A 217 21.10 12.35 -18.05
N GLU A 218 20.42 11.44 -18.74
CA GLU A 218 20.55 9.99 -18.47
C GLU A 218 22.00 9.53 -18.53
N GLN A 219 22.78 9.99 -19.53
CA GLN A 219 24.21 9.71 -19.61
C GLN A 219 24.98 10.26 -18.41
N GLN A 220 24.67 11.47 -17.93
CA GLN A 220 25.31 12.02 -16.74
C GLN A 220 24.95 11.24 -15.47
N MET A 221 23.72 10.74 -15.35
CA MET A 221 23.32 9.87 -14.24
C MET A 221 24.11 8.57 -14.25
N LEU A 222 24.28 7.95 -15.43
CA LEU A 222 25.10 6.74 -15.61
C LEU A 222 26.58 7.00 -15.29
N ASP A 223 27.18 8.04 -15.88
CA ASP A 223 28.60 8.36 -15.73
C ASP A 223 28.96 8.72 -14.27
N GLN A 224 28.05 9.43 -13.58
CA GLN A 224 28.26 9.89 -12.21
C GLN A 224 27.74 8.92 -11.15
N GLN A 225 26.99 7.88 -11.57
CA GLN A 225 26.26 6.96 -10.70
C GLN A 225 25.38 7.69 -9.66
N ARG A 226 24.55 8.62 -10.14
CA ARG A 226 23.67 9.44 -9.31
C ARG A 226 22.20 9.22 -9.63
N LYS A 227 21.34 9.55 -8.65
CA LYS A 227 19.88 9.47 -8.78
C LYS A 227 19.45 8.05 -9.11
N TRP A 228 18.58 7.86 -10.10
CA TRP A 228 18.02 6.56 -10.46
C TRP A 228 18.76 5.87 -11.60
N PHE A 229 20.07 6.09 -11.74
CA PHE A 229 20.87 5.48 -12.81
C PHE A 229 20.75 3.95 -12.88
N ARG A 230 20.47 3.28 -11.75
CA ARG A 230 20.27 1.82 -11.65
C ARG A 230 18.94 1.33 -12.24
N TRP A 231 18.01 2.25 -12.45
CA TRP A 231 16.67 1.97 -12.96
C TRP A 231 16.48 2.41 -14.42
N LEU A 232 17.42 3.15 -15.01
CA LEU A 232 17.27 3.62 -16.40
C LEU A 232 17.04 2.45 -17.37
N GLY A 233 15.94 2.53 -18.13
CA GLY A 233 15.50 1.53 -19.09
C GLY A 233 14.59 0.42 -18.52
N GLU A 234 14.34 0.40 -17.20
CA GLU A 234 13.39 -0.54 -16.59
C GLU A 234 11.95 -0.20 -16.99
N GLU A 235 11.07 -1.19 -17.14
CA GLU A 235 9.64 -0.93 -17.29
C GLU A 235 9.06 -0.36 -15.98
N SER A 236 8.26 0.71 -16.07
CA SER A 236 7.63 1.30 -14.89
C SER A 236 6.36 0.56 -14.51
N LEU A 237 6.16 0.25 -13.22
CA LEU A 237 4.89 -0.29 -12.71
C LEU A 237 3.71 0.65 -12.99
N ALA A 238 3.99 1.95 -13.05
CA ALA A 238 3.02 2.98 -13.37
C ALA A 238 2.82 3.16 -14.90
N GLY A 239 3.58 2.44 -15.74
CA GLY A 239 3.49 2.53 -17.20
C GLY A 239 4.70 3.20 -17.86
N GLY A 240 5.05 2.73 -19.05
CA GLY A 240 6.22 3.18 -19.81
C GLY A 240 7.55 2.63 -19.26
N VAL A 241 8.64 3.38 -19.46
CA VAL A 241 9.99 3.00 -19.00
C VAL A 241 10.56 4.09 -18.11
N ILE A 242 11.45 3.71 -17.19
CA ILE A 242 12.22 4.65 -16.40
C ILE A 242 13.28 5.32 -17.29
N GLY A 243 13.23 6.64 -17.29
CA GLY A 243 14.08 7.50 -18.10
C GLY A 243 14.14 8.88 -17.49
N ARG A 244 13.90 9.91 -18.29
CA ARG A 244 13.93 11.30 -17.85
C ARG A 244 12.82 12.12 -18.50
N TYR A 245 11.77 12.43 -17.74
CA TYR A 245 10.56 13.11 -18.21
C TYR A 245 10.46 14.51 -17.62
N GLU A 246 10.18 15.52 -18.44
CA GLU A 246 10.21 16.91 -17.99
C GLU A 246 8.96 17.24 -17.17
N SER A 247 9.18 17.68 -15.92
CA SER A 247 8.27 18.31 -14.96
C SER A 247 8.70 17.92 -13.55
N GLY A 248 8.15 18.59 -12.55
CA GLY A 248 8.21 18.17 -11.16
C GLY A 248 8.45 19.31 -10.20
N GLN A 249 8.27 19.07 -8.91
CA GLN A 249 8.30 20.08 -7.85
C GLN A 249 7.44 21.31 -8.18
N THR A 250 6.26 21.09 -8.78
CA THR A 250 5.33 22.14 -9.24
C THR A 250 5.89 23.02 -10.37
N ARG A 251 6.89 22.54 -11.12
CA ARG A 251 7.51 23.23 -12.26
C ARG A 251 7.18 22.50 -13.55
N ALA A 252 6.80 23.25 -14.58
CA ALA A 252 6.46 22.68 -15.88
C ALA A 252 7.69 22.38 -16.75
N SER A 253 8.85 22.97 -16.46
CA SER A 253 10.07 22.77 -17.25
C SER A 253 11.35 23.01 -16.47
N GLY A 254 12.48 22.55 -17.02
CA GLY A 254 13.81 22.75 -16.45
C GLY A 254 14.16 21.81 -15.28
N ILE A 255 13.35 20.79 -15.05
CA ILE A 255 13.57 19.73 -14.05
C ILE A 255 12.90 18.45 -14.56
N TRP A 256 13.46 17.29 -14.21
CA TRP A 256 12.97 16.01 -14.72
C TRP A 256 12.71 14.99 -13.62
N ARG A 257 11.65 14.20 -13.81
CA ARG A 257 11.21 13.05 -13.02
C ARG A 257 11.57 11.72 -13.72
N PRO A 258 11.52 10.56 -13.04
CA PRO A 258 12.01 9.30 -13.61
C PRO A 258 11.06 8.61 -14.59
N SER A 259 9.76 8.86 -14.51
CA SER A 259 8.71 8.07 -15.18
C SER A 259 7.69 8.97 -15.88
N GLU A 260 7.00 8.45 -16.90
CA GLU A 260 5.88 9.20 -17.49
C GLU A 260 4.74 9.30 -16.47
N HIS A 261 4.44 8.20 -15.79
CA HIS A 261 3.40 8.08 -14.77
C HIS A 261 3.99 7.65 -13.43
N SER A 262 3.38 8.14 -12.36
CA SER A 262 3.68 7.81 -10.98
C SER A 262 2.52 8.34 -10.15
N ILE A 263 2.19 7.68 -9.03
CA ILE A 263 1.21 8.22 -8.09
C ILE A 263 1.60 9.60 -7.57
N MET A 264 2.91 9.92 -7.54
CA MET A 264 3.43 11.24 -7.17
C MET A 264 3.19 12.31 -8.24
N ARG A 265 2.75 11.92 -9.45
CA ARG A 265 2.30 12.83 -10.52
C ARG A 265 0.78 12.82 -10.64
N TRP A 266 0.20 11.64 -10.83
CA TRP A 266 -1.23 11.43 -11.04
C TRP A 266 -1.73 10.27 -10.18
N ILE A 267 -2.66 10.58 -9.28
CA ILE A 267 -3.43 9.57 -8.58
C ILE A 267 -4.10 8.59 -9.57
N GLY A 268 -4.16 7.32 -9.19
CA GLY A 268 -4.69 6.23 -10.02
C GLY A 268 -3.61 5.28 -10.53
N TYR A 269 -2.39 5.77 -10.78
CA TYR A 269 -1.25 4.91 -11.09
C TYR A 269 -0.52 4.44 -9.82
N HIS A 270 0.32 3.42 -9.96
CA HIS A 270 1.23 2.95 -8.92
C HIS A 270 2.39 3.93 -8.69
N PHE A 271 3.21 3.70 -7.66
CA PHE A 271 4.54 4.32 -7.59
C PHE A 271 5.40 3.82 -8.76
N ASP A 272 6.25 4.69 -9.30
CA ASP A 272 7.38 4.22 -10.11
C ASP A 272 8.44 3.53 -9.24
N GLN A 273 9.44 2.91 -9.86
CA GLN A 273 10.46 2.13 -9.15
C GLN A 273 11.25 2.95 -8.12
N ILE A 274 11.47 4.24 -8.37
CA ILE A 274 12.25 5.10 -7.47
C ILE A 274 11.41 5.40 -6.22
N GLY A 275 10.14 5.71 -6.42
CA GLY A 275 9.16 5.84 -5.34
C GLY A 275 9.03 4.54 -4.56
N ARG A 276 8.87 3.40 -5.24
CA ARG A 276 8.74 2.07 -4.65
C ARG A 276 9.94 1.71 -3.77
N GLU A 277 11.16 1.84 -4.28
CA GLU A 277 12.39 1.55 -3.54
C GLU A 277 12.48 2.37 -2.24
N ARG A 278 12.19 3.68 -2.32
CA ARG A 278 12.16 4.55 -1.14
C ARG A 278 11.06 4.16 -0.15
N MET A 279 9.89 3.76 -0.65
CA MET A 279 8.82 3.30 0.22
C MET A 279 9.19 1.98 0.91
N ILE A 280 9.87 1.04 0.24
CA ILE A 280 10.40 -0.19 0.87
C ILE A 280 11.37 0.16 2.00
N GLU A 281 12.36 1.03 1.74
CA GLU A 281 13.30 1.52 2.76
C GLU A 281 12.57 2.03 4.02
N LYS A 282 11.51 2.82 3.81
CA LYS A 282 10.77 3.46 4.89
C LYS A 282 9.79 2.55 5.61
N ILE A 283 9.23 1.55 4.93
CA ILE A 283 8.37 0.56 5.56
C ILE A 283 9.24 -0.41 6.38
N SER A 284 10.26 -1.00 5.77
CA SER A 284 11.13 -1.98 6.43
C SER A 284 11.95 -1.36 7.57
N GLY A 285 12.40 -0.11 7.43
CA GLY A 285 13.10 0.63 8.47
C GLY A 285 12.19 1.27 9.53
N ARG A 286 10.91 0.92 9.62
CA ARG A 286 9.93 1.50 10.58
C ARG A 286 9.97 3.02 10.61
N ARG A 287 9.87 3.63 9.42
CA ARG A 287 9.89 5.09 9.18
C ARG A 287 11.20 5.79 9.56
N ASP A 288 11.38 6.13 10.84
CA ASP A 288 12.51 6.94 11.32
C ASP A 288 13.52 6.15 12.17
N ASP A 289 13.20 4.92 12.56
CA ASP A 289 14.16 4.05 13.26
C ASP A 289 15.29 3.63 12.32
N VAL A 290 15.00 3.54 11.01
CA VAL A 290 15.93 3.14 9.93
C VAL A 290 16.51 1.74 10.19
N GLU A 291 15.79 0.93 10.97
CA GLU A 291 16.19 -0.40 11.36
C GLU A 291 14.98 -1.35 11.33
N MET A 292 15.12 -2.39 10.52
CA MET A 292 14.22 -3.53 10.52
C MET A 292 14.33 -4.29 11.84
N THR A 293 13.20 -4.77 12.34
CA THR A 293 13.17 -5.63 13.51
C THR A 293 13.68 -7.03 13.16
N VAL A 294 14.62 -7.53 13.96
CA VAL A 294 14.97 -8.95 14.01
C VAL A 294 15.04 -9.32 15.48
N GLU A 295 14.06 -10.08 15.95
CA GLU A 295 14.10 -10.66 17.28
C GLU A 295 15.06 -11.84 17.27
N SER A 296 15.67 -12.13 18.42
CA SER A 296 16.66 -13.19 18.48
C SER A 296 16.84 -13.70 19.90
N THR A 297 17.61 -14.79 20.03
CA THR A 297 18.24 -15.10 21.31
C THR A 297 18.93 -13.83 21.85
N PRO A 298 18.71 -13.43 23.12
CA PRO A 298 19.30 -12.21 23.64
C PRO A 298 20.82 -12.20 23.48
N THR A 299 21.36 -11.13 22.91
CA THR A 299 22.80 -10.97 22.65
C THR A 299 23.59 -10.51 23.88
N ASP A 300 22.89 -10.07 24.93
CA ASP A 300 23.45 -9.58 26.19
C ASP A 300 23.43 -10.64 27.32
N GLN A 301 22.96 -11.85 27.03
CA GLN A 301 22.90 -12.96 27.99
C GLN A 301 23.92 -14.06 27.64
N PRO A 302 24.42 -14.81 28.64
CA PRO A 302 25.19 -16.03 28.41
C PRO A 302 24.47 -17.01 27.48
N VAL A 303 25.18 -17.59 26.50
CA VAL A 303 24.71 -18.68 25.62
C VAL A 303 25.67 -19.86 25.75
N SER A 304 25.14 -21.07 25.95
CA SER A 304 25.94 -22.28 26.14
C SER A 304 26.16 -23.06 24.84
N PRO A 305 27.22 -23.88 24.72
CA PRO A 305 27.43 -24.73 23.54
C PRO A 305 26.30 -25.73 23.24
N GLY A 306 25.45 -26.04 24.23
CA GLY A 306 24.28 -26.90 24.04
C GLY A 306 23.00 -26.13 23.71
N ASP A 307 23.07 -24.80 23.57
CA ASP A 307 21.91 -23.98 23.24
C ASP A 307 21.61 -24.02 21.74
N VAL A 308 20.36 -23.76 21.38
CA VAL A 308 19.94 -23.43 20.02
C VAL A 308 19.72 -21.93 19.94
N LEU A 309 20.53 -21.26 19.11
CA LEU A 309 20.31 -19.86 18.77
C LEU A 309 19.12 -19.73 17.82
N TRP A 310 18.39 -18.62 17.90
CA TRP A 310 17.26 -18.35 17.03
C TRP A 310 17.20 -16.87 16.61
N VAL A 311 16.57 -16.63 15.47
CA VAL A 311 16.12 -15.33 14.99
C VAL A 311 14.68 -15.42 14.49
N GLU A 312 13.89 -14.38 14.74
CA GLU A 312 12.60 -14.17 14.06
C GLU A 312 12.76 -13.00 13.10
N THR A 313 12.36 -13.19 11.86
CA THR A 313 12.53 -12.20 10.78
C THR A 313 11.23 -11.44 10.54
N MET A 314 11.31 -10.31 9.84
CA MET A 314 10.11 -9.75 9.21
C MET A 314 9.64 -10.66 8.06
N HIS A 315 8.39 -10.52 7.65
CA HIS A 315 7.69 -11.46 6.75
C HIS A 315 7.00 -10.72 5.60
N PRO A 316 7.67 -10.44 4.48
CA PRO A 316 6.99 -9.94 3.28
C PRO A 316 6.14 -11.05 2.67
N LEU A 317 5.04 -10.71 2.00
CA LEU A 317 4.03 -11.69 1.60
C LEU A 317 4.51 -12.66 0.51
N TYR A 318 5.46 -12.26 -0.32
CA TYR A 318 5.81 -13.00 -1.54
C TYR A 318 7.26 -13.47 -1.60
N HIS A 319 8.02 -13.29 -0.52
CA HIS A 319 9.38 -13.82 -0.40
C HIS A 319 9.78 -13.99 1.06
N GLU A 320 10.84 -14.77 1.30
CA GLU A 320 11.45 -14.89 2.60
C GLU A 320 12.73 -14.04 2.68
N LEU A 321 13.04 -13.54 3.88
CA LEU A 321 14.35 -12.94 4.16
C LEU A 321 15.44 -14.03 4.21
N THR A 322 16.63 -13.67 3.76
CA THR A 322 17.82 -14.52 3.78
C THR A 322 18.48 -14.48 5.16
N VAL A 323 18.75 -15.65 5.72
CA VAL A 323 19.40 -15.86 7.03
C VAL A 323 20.72 -16.60 6.81
N THR A 324 21.83 -15.90 7.08
CA THR A 324 23.19 -16.44 6.94
C THR A 324 23.86 -16.53 8.31
N TRP A 325 24.26 -17.74 8.71
CA TRP A 325 24.99 -18.00 9.96
C TRP A 325 26.50 -18.07 9.71
N GLU A 326 27.27 -17.51 10.64
CA GLU A 326 28.73 -17.51 10.64
C GLU A 326 29.25 -17.98 12.01
N VAL A 327 30.30 -18.80 12.01
CA VAL A 327 31.07 -19.15 13.23
C VAL A 327 32.50 -18.67 13.04
N ASN A 328 32.99 -17.83 13.95
CA ASN A 328 34.32 -17.22 13.89
C ASN A 328 34.62 -16.54 12.54
N GLY A 329 33.61 -15.88 11.96
CA GLY A 329 33.69 -15.19 10.67
C GLY A 329 33.72 -16.11 9.44
N GLN A 330 33.37 -17.39 9.58
CA GLN A 330 33.21 -18.33 8.47
C GLN A 330 31.73 -18.70 8.29
N VAL A 331 31.19 -18.50 7.09
CA VAL A 331 29.80 -18.85 6.75
C VAL A 331 29.58 -20.36 6.88
N VAL A 332 28.51 -20.75 7.58
CA VAL A 332 28.09 -22.14 7.73
C VAL A 332 27.21 -22.52 6.55
N ALA A 333 27.65 -23.49 5.75
CA ALA A 333 26.90 -23.98 4.60
C ALA A 333 25.81 -24.98 5.02
N GLY A 334 24.78 -25.12 4.17
CA GLY A 334 23.74 -26.15 4.36
C GLY A 334 22.75 -25.86 5.49
N THR A 335 22.67 -24.60 5.95
CA THR A 335 21.68 -24.16 6.94
C THR A 335 20.25 -24.07 6.37
N ASN A 336 20.10 -24.09 5.04
CA ASN A 336 18.81 -24.06 4.33
C ASN A 336 17.89 -22.90 4.77
N ASN A 337 18.46 -21.69 4.94
CA ASN A 337 17.73 -20.51 5.42
C ASN A 337 17.08 -20.70 6.81
N SER A 338 17.67 -21.56 7.65
CA SER A 338 17.13 -21.85 8.98
C SER A 338 17.21 -20.63 9.90
N ARG A 339 16.11 -20.39 10.62
CA ARG A 339 15.97 -19.38 11.66
C ARG A 339 16.50 -19.86 13.02
N ASN A 340 16.81 -21.15 13.12
CA ASN A 340 17.39 -21.79 14.30
C ASN A 340 18.79 -22.33 13.97
N PHE A 341 19.69 -22.26 14.93
CA PHE A 341 21.08 -22.70 14.80
C PHE A 341 21.51 -23.46 16.04
N ASP A 342 21.53 -24.78 15.93
CA ASP A 342 21.94 -25.72 16.97
C ASP A 342 23.47 -25.70 17.13
N LEU A 343 23.94 -25.13 18.24
CA LEU A 343 25.36 -24.92 18.48
C LEU A 343 26.13 -26.24 18.61
N ASP A 344 25.54 -27.26 19.22
CA ASP A 344 26.17 -28.57 19.43
C ASP A 344 26.27 -29.33 18.10
N ALA A 345 25.20 -29.32 17.30
CA ALA A 345 25.18 -29.95 15.98
C ALA A 345 26.23 -29.35 15.01
N HIS A 346 26.59 -28.07 15.23
CA HIS A 346 27.62 -27.37 14.47
C HIS A 346 29.00 -27.35 15.14
N GLY A 347 29.16 -28.02 16.29
CA GLY A 347 30.44 -28.17 16.99
C GLY A 347 31.00 -26.88 17.57
N VAL A 348 30.15 -25.89 17.86
CA VAL A 348 30.56 -24.60 18.43
C VAL A 348 31.05 -24.80 19.87
N GLN A 349 32.15 -24.15 20.22
CA GLN A 349 32.82 -24.30 21.52
C GLN A 349 32.76 -23.01 22.34
N ILE A 350 33.03 -23.13 23.65
CA ILE A 350 33.20 -21.96 24.52
C ILE A 350 34.30 -21.05 23.95
N GLY A 351 33.99 -19.75 23.85
CA GLY A 351 34.88 -18.74 23.28
C GLY A 351 34.72 -18.52 21.78
N ASP A 352 33.97 -19.37 21.07
CA ASP A 352 33.58 -19.09 19.69
C ASP A 352 32.59 -17.91 19.64
N VAL A 353 32.64 -17.20 18.53
CA VAL A 353 31.69 -16.13 18.18
C VAL A 353 30.77 -16.64 17.08
N VAL A 354 29.47 -16.62 17.35
CA VAL A 354 28.44 -16.94 16.36
C VAL A 354 27.76 -15.66 15.94
N LYS A 355 27.64 -15.42 14.64
CA LYS A 355 26.98 -14.26 14.07
C LYS A 355 25.91 -14.73 13.09
N VAL A 356 24.78 -14.04 13.06
CA VAL A 356 23.76 -14.18 12.02
C VAL A 356 23.59 -12.85 11.31
N THR A 357 23.41 -12.93 10.00
CA THR A 357 23.01 -11.80 9.14
C THR A 357 21.66 -12.14 8.53
N VAL A 358 20.68 -11.26 8.73
CA VAL A 358 19.35 -11.32 8.11
C VAL A 358 19.29 -10.21 7.07
N SER A 359 18.97 -10.54 5.82
CA SER A 359 18.80 -9.56 4.73
C SER A 359 17.51 -9.76 3.95
N ASP A 360 16.89 -8.65 3.55
CA ASP A 360 15.88 -8.63 2.49
C ASP A 360 16.59 -8.40 1.14
N ASP A 361 16.64 -9.44 0.33
CA ASP A 361 17.35 -9.44 -0.96
C ASP A 361 16.41 -9.11 -2.14
N THR A 362 15.31 -8.39 -1.89
CA THR A 362 14.36 -7.97 -2.93
C THR A 362 15.05 -7.25 -4.10
N GLU A 363 14.65 -7.59 -5.33
CA GLU A 363 15.16 -6.92 -6.54
C GLU A 363 14.62 -5.48 -6.69
N ASP A 364 13.63 -5.11 -5.87
CA ASP A 364 12.98 -3.81 -5.84
C ASP A 364 13.77 -2.74 -5.06
N VAL A 365 14.92 -3.11 -4.49
CA VAL A 365 15.89 -2.19 -3.89
C VAL A 365 17.25 -2.42 -4.55
N ARG A 366 17.72 -1.43 -5.32
CA ARG A 366 18.98 -1.52 -6.07
C ARG A 366 20.08 -0.66 -5.47
N ASP A 367 19.77 0.28 -4.58
CA ASP A 367 20.78 1.08 -3.89
C ASP A 367 21.46 0.26 -2.79
N PRO A 368 22.78 -0.02 -2.90
CA PRO A 368 23.51 -0.78 -1.89
C PRO A 368 23.53 -0.09 -0.52
N ALA A 369 23.37 1.24 -0.45
CA ALA A 369 23.29 1.93 0.83
C ALA A 369 21.98 1.60 1.59
N VAL A 370 20.92 1.28 0.85
CA VAL A 370 19.64 0.85 1.40
C VAL A 370 19.66 -0.67 1.64
N ALA A 371 20.02 -1.47 0.62
CA ALA A 371 20.04 -2.93 0.72
C ALA A 371 20.95 -3.45 1.85
N ASN A 372 22.14 -2.85 2.03
CA ASN A 372 23.06 -3.21 3.12
C ASN A 372 22.85 -2.35 4.38
N GLY A 373 21.87 -1.45 4.38
CA GLY A 373 21.54 -0.58 5.50
C GLY A 373 20.62 -1.25 6.51
N GLY A 374 20.45 -0.61 7.68
CA GLY A 374 19.66 -1.18 8.78
C GLY A 374 18.20 -1.50 8.42
N ALA A 375 17.64 -0.82 7.43
CA ALA A 375 16.27 -1.04 6.96
C ALA A 375 16.07 -2.39 6.25
N LEU A 376 17.12 -2.98 5.66
CA LEU A 376 17.01 -4.25 4.94
C LEU A 376 18.01 -5.31 5.41
N THR A 377 19.08 -4.94 6.13
CA THR A 377 20.08 -5.87 6.65
C THR A 377 20.31 -5.64 8.14
N GLN A 378 20.26 -6.70 8.93
CA GLN A 378 20.49 -6.71 10.37
C GLN A 378 21.43 -7.84 10.77
N THR A 379 22.22 -7.63 11.83
CA THR A 379 23.11 -8.65 12.38
C THR A 379 22.90 -8.85 13.87
N ARG A 380 23.10 -10.07 14.35
CA ARG A 380 23.19 -10.41 15.77
C ARG A 380 24.44 -11.26 16.00
N GLU A 381 25.07 -11.09 17.15
CA GLU A 381 26.32 -11.76 17.50
C GLU A 381 26.26 -12.23 18.95
N TRP A 382 26.75 -13.46 19.20
CA TRP A 382 26.80 -14.09 20.51
C TRP A 382 28.21 -14.63 20.77
N THR A 383 28.65 -14.49 22.02
CA THR A 383 29.86 -15.17 22.52
C THR A 383 29.44 -16.35 23.40
N ILE A 384 29.95 -17.54 23.09
CA ILE A 384 29.55 -18.76 23.79
C ILE A 384 30.30 -18.89 25.12
N VAL A 385 29.56 -19.06 26.22
CA VAL A 385 30.03 -19.07 27.62
C VAL A 385 29.34 -20.19 28.42
N GLU A 386 29.68 -20.33 29.71
CA GLU A 386 29.20 -21.43 30.56
C GLU A 386 28.08 -20.96 31.51
N GLU A 387 26.81 -21.36 31.28
CA GLU A 387 25.78 -21.63 32.30
C GLU A 387 24.43 -22.03 31.66
N PRO A 388 23.55 -22.80 32.36
CA PRO A 388 22.38 -23.41 31.75
C PRO A 388 21.12 -22.52 31.82
N PRO A 389 20.21 -22.63 30.85
CA PRO A 389 18.98 -21.84 30.76
C PRO A 389 17.75 -22.47 31.43
N ALA A 390 16.71 -21.63 31.59
CA ALA A 390 15.42 -21.98 32.17
C ALA A 390 14.41 -22.51 31.12
N PRO A 391 13.43 -23.35 31.53
CA PRO A 391 12.40 -23.87 30.62
C PRO A 391 11.41 -22.78 30.17
N SER A 392 10.89 -22.90 28.94
CA SER A 392 9.83 -22.08 28.37
C SER A 392 8.55 -22.89 28.12
N GLU A 393 7.41 -22.21 28.06
CA GLU A 393 6.10 -22.80 27.73
C GLU A 393 5.99 -23.05 26.22
N VAL A 394 5.21 -24.05 25.78
CA VAL A 394 4.96 -24.36 24.36
C VAL A 394 3.78 -23.51 23.84
N LYS A 395 4.04 -22.53 22.97
CA LYS A 395 3.00 -21.69 22.34
C LYS A 395 3.50 -20.99 21.08
N PHE A 396 2.58 -20.46 20.28
CA PHE A 396 2.88 -19.47 19.25
C PHE A 396 3.08 -18.08 19.89
N THR A 397 4.07 -17.33 19.42
CA THR A 397 4.42 -15.96 19.86
C THR A 397 3.95 -14.90 18.88
N SER A 398 3.98 -15.20 17.58
CA SER A 398 3.46 -14.35 16.50
C SER A 398 2.96 -15.21 15.32
N SER A 399 2.18 -14.63 14.41
CA SER A 399 1.74 -15.29 13.18
C SER A 399 1.15 -14.30 12.18
N THR A 400 1.04 -14.71 10.91
CA THR A 400 0.11 -14.07 9.95
C THR A 400 -1.28 -13.97 10.59
N ALA A 401 -1.97 -12.84 10.43
CA ALA A 401 -3.25 -12.58 11.07
C ALA A 401 -4.28 -13.68 10.72
N THR A 402 -5.00 -14.18 11.73
CA THR A 402 -6.03 -15.24 11.55
C THR A 402 -7.44 -14.69 11.37
N THR A 403 -7.59 -13.36 11.43
CA THR A 403 -8.89 -12.68 11.40
C THR A 403 -9.40 -12.40 9.99
N HIS A 404 -8.54 -12.51 8.97
CA HIS A 404 -8.88 -12.33 7.56
C HIS A 404 -8.31 -13.49 6.73
N PRO A 405 -8.89 -13.81 5.57
CA PRO A 405 -8.32 -14.80 4.66
C PRO A 405 -6.92 -14.39 4.19
N VAL A 406 -6.05 -15.38 3.96
CA VAL A 406 -4.76 -15.22 3.27
C VAL A 406 -4.92 -15.61 1.80
N GLY A 407 -4.19 -14.95 0.92
CA GLY A 407 -4.19 -15.25 -0.51
C GLY A 407 -3.46 -16.55 -0.85
N GLY A 408 -3.82 -17.15 -1.98
CA GLY A 408 -3.21 -18.42 -2.43
C GLY A 408 -1.74 -18.31 -2.87
N GLN A 409 -1.19 -17.10 -2.90
CA GLN A 409 0.21 -16.81 -3.24
C GLN A 409 1.03 -16.32 -2.03
N ASP A 410 0.41 -16.23 -0.86
CA ASP A 410 1.06 -15.67 0.33
C ASP A 410 2.03 -16.68 0.96
N VAL A 411 3.07 -16.17 1.60
CA VAL A 411 3.88 -16.89 2.57
C VAL A 411 3.25 -16.72 3.95
N VAL A 412 2.66 -17.80 4.49
CA VAL A 412 2.06 -17.79 5.83
C VAL A 412 3.12 -18.14 6.87
N TYR A 413 3.23 -17.35 7.94
CA TYR A 413 4.22 -17.58 9.00
C TYR A 413 3.61 -17.84 10.38
N VAL A 414 4.37 -18.54 11.21
CA VAL A 414 4.15 -18.69 12.65
C VAL A 414 5.47 -18.63 13.40
N GLU A 415 5.50 -17.91 14.51
CA GLU A 415 6.62 -17.89 15.44
C GLU A 415 6.23 -18.60 16.72
N THR A 416 7.21 -19.23 17.37
CA THR A 416 6.99 -20.06 18.57
C THR A 416 7.82 -19.54 19.72
N THR A 417 7.47 -19.95 20.93
CA THR A 417 8.46 -19.88 22.03
C THR A 417 9.71 -20.67 21.67
N HIS A 418 10.85 -20.21 22.21
CA HIS A 418 12.16 -20.78 21.92
C HIS A 418 12.77 -21.38 23.20
N PRO A 419 12.49 -22.65 23.53
CA PRO A 419 13.28 -23.38 24.52
C PRO A 419 14.74 -23.35 24.10
N ARG A 420 15.65 -23.14 25.05
CA ARG A 420 17.06 -22.97 24.71
C ARG A 420 17.74 -24.26 24.27
N ASP A 421 17.22 -25.43 24.63
CA ASP A 421 17.86 -26.73 24.42
C ASP A 421 17.26 -27.53 23.25
N ARG A 422 16.19 -27.03 22.61
CA ARG A 422 15.52 -27.72 21.49
C ARG A 422 14.67 -26.77 20.68
N VAL A 423 14.38 -27.16 19.44
CA VAL A 423 13.43 -26.47 18.55
C VAL A 423 12.06 -27.14 18.66
N LEU A 424 10.99 -26.38 18.90
CA LEU A 424 9.62 -26.91 18.88
C LEU A 424 9.21 -27.34 17.46
N ASP A 425 8.36 -28.35 17.33
CA ASP A 425 7.87 -28.84 16.04
C ASP A 425 6.66 -28.03 15.57
N VAL A 426 6.66 -27.60 14.31
CA VAL A 426 5.50 -27.00 13.63
C VAL A 426 5.01 -27.95 12.54
N THR A 427 3.79 -28.46 12.73
CA THR A 427 3.10 -29.29 11.73
C THR A 427 2.06 -28.48 10.97
N TRP A 428 2.30 -28.26 9.68
CA TRP A 428 1.34 -27.67 8.75
C TRP A 428 0.34 -28.71 8.22
N ARG A 429 -0.93 -28.32 8.10
CA ARG A 429 -1.96 -29.13 7.44
C ARG A 429 -2.81 -28.29 6.51
N LEU A 430 -3.09 -28.83 5.32
CA LEU A 430 -4.02 -28.25 4.35
C LEU A 430 -5.24 -29.16 4.21
N ASN A 431 -6.41 -28.63 4.53
CA ASN A 431 -7.69 -29.36 4.58
C ASN A 431 -7.58 -30.65 5.41
N GLY A 432 -6.86 -30.59 6.54
CA GLY A 432 -6.60 -31.71 7.45
C GLY A 432 -5.44 -32.64 7.05
N ASN A 433 -4.90 -32.54 5.84
CA ASN A 433 -3.77 -33.36 5.40
C ASN A 433 -2.43 -32.72 5.80
N VAL A 434 -1.53 -33.49 6.41
CA VAL A 434 -0.19 -33.02 6.80
C VAL A 434 0.64 -32.68 5.56
N LEU A 435 1.21 -31.48 5.54
CA LEU A 435 2.17 -31.05 4.53
C LEU A 435 3.59 -31.44 4.95
N PRO A 436 4.49 -31.79 4.01
CA PRO A 436 5.90 -32.00 4.33
C PRO A 436 6.54 -30.74 4.92
N ASN A 437 7.18 -30.87 6.07
CA ASN A 437 7.98 -29.81 6.68
C ASN A 437 9.36 -30.34 7.13
N PRO A 438 10.20 -30.82 6.19
CA PRO A 438 11.43 -31.55 6.52
C PRO A 438 12.49 -30.71 7.23
N HIS A 439 12.38 -29.39 7.16
CA HIS A 439 13.28 -28.43 7.79
C HIS A 439 12.66 -27.72 9.00
N ASN A 440 11.47 -28.17 9.44
CA ASN A 440 10.72 -27.56 10.53
C ASN A 440 10.53 -26.03 10.33
N SER A 441 10.27 -25.62 9.09
CA SER A 441 10.08 -24.23 8.69
C SER A 441 8.91 -23.59 9.43
N ARG A 442 9.11 -22.33 9.79
CA ARG A 442 8.12 -21.40 10.36
C ARG A 442 7.28 -20.70 9.31
N ASN A 443 7.67 -20.83 8.04
CA ASN A 443 7.02 -20.23 6.89
C ASN A 443 6.49 -21.32 5.96
N LEU A 444 5.33 -21.06 5.35
CA LEU A 444 4.73 -21.90 4.32
C LEU A 444 4.36 -21.03 3.11
N ASP A 445 5.13 -21.17 2.04
CA ASP A 445 4.83 -20.60 0.72
C ASP A 445 3.63 -21.34 0.08
N LEU A 446 2.46 -20.68 0.06
CA LEU A 446 1.25 -21.22 -0.55
C LEU A 446 1.33 -21.21 -2.08
N GLY A 447 2.05 -20.25 -2.67
CA GLY A 447 2.28 -20.16 -4.11
C GLY A 447 3.00 -21.40 -4.66
N ALA A 448 3.96 -21.93 -3.90
CA ALA A 448 4.66 -23.17 -4.24
C ALA A 448 3.74 -24.42 -4.26
N LEU A 449 2.61 -24.39 -3.56
CA LEU A 449 1.67 -25.53 -3.46
C LEU A 449 0.76 -25.67 -4.69
N ASN A 450 0.66 -24.65 -5.55
CA ASN A 450 -0.19 -24.65 -6.75
C ASN A 450 -1.64 -25.09 -6.47
N LEU A 451 -2.27 -24.42 -5.50
CA LEU A 451 -3.59 -24.79 -5.01
C LEU A 451 -4.69 -24.65 -6.08
N PRO A 452 -5.71 -25.55 -6.11
CA PRO A 452 -6.89 -25.36 -6.95
C PRO A 452 -7.67 -24.11 -6.58
N ALA A 453 -8.33 -23.46 -7.54
CA ALA A 453 -9.12 -22.25 -7.31
C ALA A 453 -10.40 -22.54 -6.49
N ARG A 454 -10.27 -22.48 -5.16
CA ARG A 454 -11.32 -22.64 -4.15
C ARG A 454 -10.76 -22.26 -2.79
N SER A 455 -11.63 -21.97 -1.82
CA SER A 455 -11.18 -21.78 -0.44
C SER A 455 -10.62 -23.08 0.15
N HIS A 456 -9.58 -22.96 0.98
CA HIS A 456 -8.96 -24.04 1.72
C HIS A 456 -8.84 -23.69 3.21
N GLN A 457 -8.73 -24.70 4.05
CA GLN A 457 -8.38 -24.52 5.46
C GLN A 457 -6.91 -24.87 5.67
N LEU A 458 -6.13 -23.91 6.15
CA LEU A 458 -4.75 -24.11 6.59
C LEU A 458 -4.71 -24.14 8.11
N THR A 459 -3.94 -25.06 8.69
CA THR A 459 -3.66 -25.07 10.14
C THR A 459 -2.18 -25.30 10.41
N ALA A 460 -1.67 -24.63 11.44
CA ALA A 460 -0.34 -24.89 12.01
C ALA A 460 -0.53 -25.38 13.45
N THR A 461 0.17 -26.44 13.83
CA THR A 461 0.17 -26.94 15.22
C THR A 461 1.58 -26.98 15.75
N VAL A 462 1.81 -26.33 16.90
CA VAL A 462 3.08 -26.37 17.63
C VAL A 462 3.06 -27.48 18.69
N SER A 463 4.13 -28.26 18.77
CA SER A 463 4.31 -29.34 19.76
C SER A 463 5.75 -29.43 20.26
N ASP A 464 5.93 -29.95 21.47
CA ASP A 464 7.26 -30.28 22.00
C ASP A 464 7.70 -31.67 21.54
N PRO A 465 8.81 -31.80 20.78
CA PRO A 465 9.29 -33.10 20.28
C PRO A 465 9.77 -34.03 21.39
N GLU A 466 10.21 -33.49 22.52
CA GLU A 466 10.72 -34.25 23.67
C GLU A 466 9.64 -34.55 24.70
N VAL A 467 8.56 -33.77 24.71
CA VAL A 467 7.40 -33.99 25.59
C VAL A 467 6.11 -34.12 24.76
N PRO A 468 5.87 -35.25 24.07
CA PRO A 468 4.69 -35.43 23.22
C PRO A 468 3.34 -35.31 23.94
N SER A 469 3.33 -35.39 25.27
CA SER A 469 2.14 -35.18 26.11
C SER A 469 1.88 -33.72 26.49
N ALA A 470 2.79 -32.80 26.16
CA ALA A 470 2.63 -31.38 26.45
C ALA A 470 1.42 -30.82 25.65
N PRO A 471 0.70 -29.82 26.19
CA PRO A 471 -0.34 -29.13 25.45
C PRO A 471 0.19 -28.56 24.13
N THR A 472 -0.57 -28.74 23.06
CA THR A 472 -0.28 -28.13 21.76
C THR A 472 -1.18 -26.92 21.54
N GLN A 473 -0.74 -25.99 20.71
CA GLN A 473 -1.57 -24.89 20.21
C GLN A 473 -1.77 -25.06 18.70
N THR A 474 -2.97 -24.77 18.22
CA THR A 474 -3.29 -24.81 16.79
C THR A 474 -3.84 -23.45 16.36
N LEU A 475 -3.27 -22.90 15.29
CA LEU A 475 -3.81 -21.74 14.56
C LEU A 475 -4.47 -22.23 13.27
N THR A 476 -5.47 -21.48 12.80
CA THR A 476 -6.25 -21.80 11.60
C THR A 476 -6.44 -20.55 10.75
N TRP A 477 -6.23 -20.70 9.45
CA TRP A 477 -6.50 -19.67 8.44
C TRP A 477 -7.46 -20.23 7.39
N THR A 478 -8.30 -19.34 6.86
CA THR A 478 -8.92 -19.53 5.55
C THR A 478 -7.90 -19.09 4.51
N VAL A 479 -7.55 -19.99 3.59
CA VAL A 479 -6.80 -19.61 2.39
C VAL A 479 -7.83 -19.35 1.31
N ASP A 480 -7.94 -18.09 0.90
CA ASP A 480 -8.69 -17.72 -0.27
C ASP A 480 -7.80 -17.83 -1.51
N ASN A 481 -8.22 -18.70 -2.42
CA ASN A 481 -7.53 -18.93 -3.69
C ASN A 481 -8.53 -18.84 -4.85
N VAL A 482 -9.65 -18.14 -4.64
CA VAL A 482 -10.58 -17.74 -5.68
C VAL A 482 -10.20 -16.32 -6.07
N ALA A 483 -10.18 -16.02 -7.37
CA ALA A 483 -9.92 -14.67 -7.82
C ALA A 483 -11.25 -13.91 -7.95
N PRO A 484 -11.26 -12.59 -7.73
CA PRO A 484 -12.47 -11.79 -7.90
C PRO A 484 -12.90 -11.78 -9.37
N GLU A 485 -14.19 -11.49 -9.59
CA GLU A 485 -14.75 -11.34 -10.92
C GLU A 485 -15.07 -9.87 -11.19
N VAL A 486 -14.65 -9.38 -12.36
CA VAL A 486 -14.97 -8.03 -12.84
C VAL A 486 -15.74 -8.09 -14.16
N THR A 487 -16.73 -7.21 -14.27
CA THR A 487 -17.55 -6.97 -15.47
C THR A 487 -17.48 -5.51 -15.89
N TYR A 488 -17.80 -5.24 -17.16
CA TYR A 488 -17.87 -3.90 -17.70
C TYR A 488 -19.22 -3.64 -18.37
N GLU A 489 -19.67 -2.40 -18.29
CA GLU A 489 -20.76 -1.85 -19.09
C GLU A 489 -20.24 -0.65 -19.88
N LEU A 490 -20.73 -0.48 -21.11
CA LEU A 490 -20.39 0.66 -21.95
C LEU A 490 -21.64 1.46 -22.31
N SER A 491 -21.48 2.75 -22.55
CA SER A 491 -22.48 3.57 -23.25
C SER A 491 -22.86 2.96 -24.61
N ASP A 492 -23.96 3.43 -25.21
CA ASP A 492 -24.46 2.90 -26.49
C ASP A 492 -23.45 3.09 -27.65
N PRO A 493 -22.93 2.00 -28.25
CA PRO A 493 -22.01 2.07 -29.37
C PRO A 493 -22.73 2.29 -30.70
N VAL A 494 -22.04 2.93 -31.65
CA VAL A 494 -22.49 3.05 -33.05
C VAL A 494 -22.52 1.68 -33.74
N SER A 495 -21.57 0.82 -33.41
CA SER A 495 -21.54 -0.56 -33.90
C SER A 495 -20.78 -1.47 -32.95
N VAL A 496 -21.18 -2.75 -32.95
CA VAL A 496 -20.56 -3.80 -32.12
C VAL A 496 -20.15 -4.95 -33.02
N VAL A 497 -18.90 -5.39 -32.87
CA VAL A 497 -18.43 -6.68 -33.35
C VAL A 497 -18.27 -7.58 -32.13
N PRO A 498 -19.12 -8.61 -31.96
CA PRO A 498 -19.03 -9.52 -30.83
C PRO A 498 -17.67 -10.22 -30.76
N GLY A 499 -17.21 -10.47 -29.54
CA GLY A 499 -15.99 -11.21 -29.29
C GLY A 499 -16.08 -12.67 -29.75
N THR A 500 -14.92 -13.28 -29.96
CA THR A 500 -14.78 -14.74 -30.14
C THR A 500 -13.82 -15.29 -29.09
N ARG A 501 -13.62 -16.61 -29.06
CA ARG A 501 -12.63 -17.23 -28.13
C ARG A 501 -11.19 -16.70 -28.29
N VAL A 502 -10.85 -16.09 -29.42
CA VAL A 502 -9.49 -15.64 -29.74
C VAL A 502 -9.41 -14.15 -30.05
N ARG A 503 -10.54 -13.42 -30.03
CA ARG A 503 -10.58 -11.99 -30.29
C ARG A 503 -11.52 -11.30 -29.31
N PRO A 504 -11.08 -10.23 -28.64
CA PRO A 504 -11.96 -9.48 -27.76
C PRO A 504 -13.12 -8.83 -28.54
N PRO A 505 -14.26 -8.54 -27.90
CA PRO A 505 -15.31 -7.73 -28.51
C PRO A 505 -14.77 -6.35 -28.90
N HIS A 506 -15.34 -5.79 -29.97
CA HIS A 506 -14.97 -4.50 -30.50
C HIS A 506 -16.18 -3.57 -30.62
N TYR A 507 -16.02 -2.34 -30.17
CA TYR A 507 -17.06 -1.32 -30.14
C TYR A 507 -16.62 -0.08 -30.90
N VAL A 508 -17.54 0.60 -31.57
CA VAL A 508 -17.24 1.87 -32.26
C VAL A 508 -18.07 2.98 -31.65
N PHE A 509 -17.41 4.08 -31.30
CA PHE A 509 -18.00 5.25 -30.68
C PHE A 509 -17.66 6.51 -31.47
N ARG A 510 -18.50 7.53 -31.30
CA ARG A 510 -18.30 8.86 -31.88
C ARG A 510 -17.92 9.81 -30.77
N GLU A 511 -16.77 10.46 -30.90
CA GLU A 511 -16.22 11.46 -29.97
C GLU A 511 -15.89 10.96 -28.56
N TRP A 512 -16.66 10.07 -27.95
CA TRP A 512 -16.46 9.62 -26.58
C TRP A 512 -17.22 8.33 -26.28
N PHE A 513 -16.89 7.68 -25.17
CA PHE A 513 -17.68 6.59 -24.59
C PHE A 513 -17.59 6.64 -23.07
N GLU A 514 -18.52 5.99 -22.40
CA GLU A 514 -18.50 5.78 -20.94
C GLU A 514 -18.28 4.31 -20.63
N MET A 515 -17.57 4.03 -19.53
CA MET A 515 -17.29 2.70 -19.03
C MET A 515 -17.60 2.59 -17.53
N GLY A 516 -18.58 1.76 -17.20
CA GLY A 516 -18.81 1.26 -15.85
C GLY A 516 -17.99 0.00 -15.61
N LEU A 517 -17.31 -0.12 -14.47
CA LEU A 517 -16.72 -1.37 -14.01
C LEU A 517 -17.31 -1.74 -12.65
N GLU A 518 -17.66 -3.00 -12.49
CA GLU A 518 -18.17 -3.57 -11.25
C GLU A 518 -17.45 -4.89 -10.98
N ALA A 519 -17.13 -5.14 -9.71
CA ALA A 519 -16.47 -6.36 -9.30
C ALA A 519 -17.15 -6.99 -8.08
N THR A 520 -17.04 -8.30 -7.99
CA THR A 520 -17.56 -9.12 -6.89
C THR A 520 -16.53 -10.15 -6.49
N ASP A 521 -16.53 -10.51 -5.22
CA ASP A 521 -15.69 -11.56 -4.66
C ASP A 521 -16.51 -12.55 -3.83
N ASP A 522 -15.94 -13.72 -3.50
CA ASP A 522 -16.59 -14.71 -2.64
C ASP A 522 -16.35 -14.49 -1.13
N HIS A 523 -15.53 -13.49 -0.77
CA HIS A 523 -15.31 -13.03 0.59
C HIS A 523 -15.68 -11.55 0.78
N ASP A 524 -15.84 -11.15 2.04
CA ASP A 524 -16.11 -9.76 2.42
C ASP A 524 -14.83 -8.90 2.23
N GLY A 525 -15.02 -7.63 1.88
CA GLY A 525 -13.97 -6.63 1.73
C GLY A 525 -14.10 -5.86 0.41
N TYR A 526 -13.57 -4.64 0.38
CA TYR A 526 -13.60 -3.83 -0.83
C TYR A 526 -12.74 -4.45 -1.95
N VAL A 527 -13.37 -4.74 -3.10
CA VAL A 527 -12.70 -5.26 -4.29
C VAL A 527 -12.17 -4.10 -5.12
N VAL A 528 -10.86 -4.04 -5.28
CA VAL A 528 -10.19 -3.01 -6.07
C VAL A 528 -10.26 -3.35 -7.55
N ILE A 529 -10.63 -2.39 -8.38
CA ILE A 529 -10.68 -2.56 -9.84
C ILE A 529 -9.56 -1.75 -10.47
N GLU A 530 -8.88 -2.34 -11.45
CA GLU A 530 -7.88 -1.65 -12.26
C GLU A 530 -8.17 -1.85 -13.75
N PHE A 531 -7.76 -0.89 -14.57
CA PHE A 531 -7.72 -1.02 -16.01
C PHE A 531 -6.45 -0.39 -16.59
N GLN A 532 -6.03 -0.85 -17.76
CA GLN A 532 -4.97 -0.22 -18.53
C GLN A 532 -5.44 0.09 -19.95
N LEU A 533 -4.93 1.20 -20.48
CA LEU A 533 -5.21 1.69 -21.83
C LEU A 533 -3.99 1.42 -22.71
N ASP A 534 -4.18 0.71 -23.82
CA ASP A 534 -3.15 0.48 -24.85
C ASP A 534 -1.83 -0.15 -24.32
N GLY A 535 -1.92 -0.93 -23.25
CA GLY A 535 -0.75 -1.57 -22.62
C GLY A 535 0.11 -0.62 -21.79
N ASP A 536 -0.38 0.58 -21.50
CA ASP A 536 0.20 1.48 -20.50
C ASP A 536 0.02 0.91 -19.06
N GLY A 537 0.43 1.66 -18.04
CA GLY A 537 0.33 1.23 -16.64
C GLY A 537 -1.10 0.96 -16.17
N TRP A 538 -1.22 0.03 -15.22
CA TRP A 538 -2.48 -0.21 -14.52
C TRP A 538 -2.92 1.04 -13.76
N PHE A 539 -4.17 1.44 -14.03
CA PHE A 539 -4.84 2.58 -13.44
C PHE A 539 -6.01 2.08 -12.58
N ASN A 540 -6.05 2.53 -11.33
CA ASN A 540 -7.11 2.20 -10.39
C ASN A 540 -8.42 2.87 -10.79
N TYR A 541 -9.46 2.05 -10.99
CA TYR A 541 -10.81 2.51 -11.30
C TYR A 541 -11.49 2.99 -10.02
N HIS A 542 -11.40 4.30 -9.80
CA HIS A 542 -11.85 4.94 -8.57
C HIS A 542 -13.19 5.66 -8.72
N GLY A 543 -13.93 5.43 -9.80
CA GLY A 543 -15.16 6.18 -10.14
C GLY A 543 -14.92 7.56 -10.71
N TRP A 544 -15.97 8.18 -11.26
CA TRP A 544 -15.86 9.48 -11.93
C TRP A 544 -15.64 10.64 -10.92
N PRO A 545 -14.66 11.53 -11.14
CA PRO A 545 -14.40 12.70 -10.29
C PRO A 545 -15.61 13.62 -10.09
N ASP A 546 -15.80 14.10 -8.85
CA ASP A 546 -16.86 15.07 -8.50
C ASP A 546 -18.28 14.58 -8.85
N ALA A 547 -18.47 13.26 -8.79
CA ALA A 547 -19.74 12.59 -9.10
C ALA A 547 -20.03 11.49 -8.07
N PRO A 548 -21.30 11.07 -7.93
CA PRO A 548 -21.67 9.96 -7.07
C PRO A 548 -20.92 8.67 -7.41
N GLU A 549 -20.71 7.82 -6.41
CA GLU A 549 -20.18 6.48 -6.60
C GLU A 549 -21.02 5.68 -7.62
N GLY A 550 -20.36 4.86 -8.43
CA GLY A 550 -20.98 4.12 -9.53
C GLY A 550 -21.15 4.91 -10.83
N THR A 551 -20.84 6.21 -10.85
CA THR A 551 -20.84 6.99 -12.11
C THR A 551 -19.80 6.44 -13.08
N PRO A 552 -20.19 6.04 -14.31
CA PRO A 552 -19.27 5.53 -15.32
C PRO A 552 -18.15 6.52 -15.68
N TYR A 553 -16.98 5.98 -16.01
CA TYR A 553 -15.82 6.77 -16.38
C TYR A 553 -15.90 7.18 -17.85
N ARG A 554 -15.85 8.49 -18.13
CA ARG A 554 -15.99 9.02 -19.49
C ARG A 554 -14.65 9.20 -20.16
N PHE A 555 -14.51 8.58 -21.34
CA PHE A 555 -13.32 8.66 -22.18
C PHE A 555 -13.55 9.56 -23.38
N THR A 556 -12.62 10.47 -23.63
CA THR A 556 -12.64 11.36 -24.81
C THR A 556 -11.21 11.49 -25.38
N PRO A 557 -11.04 11.87 -26.67
CA PRO A 557 -9.73 12.04 -27.30
C PRO A 557 -8.77 12.96 -26.56
N ALA A 558 -9.28 13.92 -25.78
CA ALA A 558 -8.47 14.89 -25.05
C ALA A 558 -8.76 14.92 -23.53
N GLY A 559 -9.60 14.02 -23.02
CA GLY A 559 -10.08 14.04 -21.64
C GLY A 559 -11.15 15.10 -21.35
N THR A 560 -11.90 14.87 -20.28
CA THR A 560 -12.94 15.78 -19.78
C THR A 560 -12.38 16.59 -18.62
N VAL A 561 -12.50 17.92 -18.66
CA VAL A 561 -11.96 18.79 -17.61
C VAL A 561 -12.94 18.95 -16.47
N ILE A 562 -12.55 18.49 -15.28
CA ILE A 562 -13.30 18.58 -14.04
C ILE A 562 -12.41 19.25 -13.00
N LYS A 563 -12.91 20.36 -12.41
CA LYS A 563 -12.19 21.17 -11.43
C LYS A 563 -10.71 21.38 -11.85
N GLU A 564 -10.52 21.76 -13.12
CA GLU A 564 -9.22 22.12 -13.72
C GLU A 564 -8.21 20.97 -13.94
N ILE A 565 -8.66 19.71 -13.95
CA ILE A 565 -7.87 18.52 -14.33
C ILE A 565 -8.61 17.75 -15.42
N ALA A 566 -7.88 17.24 -16.42
CA ALA A 566 -8.46 16.42 -17.48
C ALA A 566 -8.41 14.94 -17.10
N TYR A 567 -9.56 14.26 -17.16
CA TYR A 567 -9.73 12.84 -16.85
C TYR A 567 -10.27 12.06 -18.06
N GLY A 568 -9.93 10.77 -18.15
CA GLY A 568 -10.39 9.91 -19.25
C GLY A 568 -9.83 10.35 -20.60
N ASN A 569 -8.60 10.85 -20.60
CA ASN A 569 -7.89 11.20 -21.83
C ASN A 569 -7.43 9.94 -22.56
N LEU A 570 -7.85 9.79 -23.83
CA LEU A 570 -7.37 8.74 -24.74
C LEU A 570 -6.12 9.15 -25.53
N GLY A 571 -5.79 10.44 -25.54
CA GLY A 571 -4.65 10.97 -26.27
C GLY A 571 -3.32 10.81 -25.52
N SER A 572 -2.25 11.37 -26.08
CA SER A 572 -0.93 11.27 -25.47
C SER A 572 -0.83 11.97 -24.09
N GLY A 573 -0.02 11.39 -23.20
CA GLY A 573 0.22 11.88 -21.83
C GLY A 573 -0.63 11.22 -20.73
N GLY A 574 -1.29 10.10 -21.03
CA GLY A 574 -1.97 9.24 -20.05
C GLY A 574 -3.42 9.64 -19.73
N LEU A 575 -4.05 8.84 -18.88
CA LEU A 575 -5.50 8.93 -18.56
C LEU A 575 -5.90 10.21 -17.82
N THR A 576 -4.99 10.75 -17.01
CA THR A 576 -5.16 11.96 -16.21
C THR A 576 -4.04 12.93 -16.54
N LYS A 577 -4.37 14.21 -16.79
CA LYS A 577 -3.38 15.24 -17.10
C LYS A 577 -3.80 16.65 -16.72
N ALA A 578 -2.85 17.58 -16.67
CA ALA A 578 -3.18 18.99 -16.58
C ALA A 578 -3.70 19.46 -17.94
N PRO A 579 -4.80 20.24 -18.01
CA PRO A 579 -5.40 20.60 -19.29
C PRO A 579 -4.44 21.37 -20.21
N PHE A 580 -3.55 22.19 -19.64
CA PHE A 580 -2.56 22.92 -20.42
C PHE A 580 -1.52 22.03 -21.13
N GLU A 581 -1.28 20.80 -20.67
CA GLU A 581 -0.32 19.89 -21.30
C GLU A 581 -0.80 19.39 -22.67
N GLN A 582 -2.07 19.64 -23.02
CA GLN A 582 -2.61 19.38 -24.36
C GLN A 582 -2.12 20.39 -25.40
N PHE A 583 -1.55 21.52 -24.95
CA PHE A 583 -0.95 22.52 -25.83
C PHE A 583 0.56 22.34 -26.00
N TYR A 584 1.15 21.30 -25.40
CA TYR A 584 2.56 20.96 -25.61
C TYR A 584 2.77 20.36 -26.99
N ASP A 585 3.95 20.60 -27.55
CA ASP A 585 4.35 19.99 -28.81
C ASP A 585 4.32 18.46 -28.68
N GLY A 586 3.66 17.77 -29.61
CA GLY A 586 3.52 16.31 -29.58
C GLY A 586 2.28 15.79 -28.86
N PHE A 587 1.36 16.66 -28.41
CA PHE A 587 0.04 16.19 -28.01
C PHE A 587 -0.75 15.67 -29.22
N GLU A 588 -1.20 14.42 -29.13
CA GLU A 588 -2.05 13.77 -30.15
C GLU A 588 -3.37 13.35 -29.49
N PRO A 589 -4.53 13.85 -29.97
CA PRO A 589 -5.83 13.38 -29.50
C PRO A 589 -6.01 11.89 -29.80
N GLY A 590 -6.58 11.16 -28.84
CA GLY A 590 -6.82 9.71 -28.92
C GLY A 590 -8.02 9.35 -29.77
N TYR A 591 -7.97 9.67 -31.06
CA TYR A 591 -8.86 9.07 -32.05
C TYR A 591 -8.26 7.78 -32.59
N GLY A 592 -9.11 6.86 -33.00
CA GLY A 592 -8.71 5.57 -33.53
C GLY A 592 -8.97 4.44 -32.56
N ARG A 593 -8.20 3.35 -32.70
CA ARG A 593 -8.42 2.10 -31.98
C ARG A 593 -7.66 2.11 -30.66
N HIS A 594 -8.36 1.80 -29.58
CA HIS A 594 -7.80 1.59 -28.26
C HIS A 594 -8.11 0.18 -27.74
N GLU A 595 -7.17 -0.38 -26.98
CA GLU A 595 -7.34 -1.60 -26.21
C GLU A 595 -7.51 -1.26 -24.73
N ILE A 596 -8.57 -1.81 -24.10
CA ILE A 596 -8.80 -1.68 -22.67
C ILE A 596 -8.69 -3.06 -22.07
N GLN A 597 -7.77 -3.22 -21.13
CA GLN A 597 -7.68 -4.40 -20.29
C GLN A 597 -8.10 -4.03 -18.88
N TYR A 598 -8.82 -4.91 -18.19
CA TYR A 598 -9.35 -4.66 -16.86
C TYR A 598 -9.24 -5.92 -15.99
N ARG A 599 -9.03 -5.72 -14.69
CA ARG A 599 -8.89 -6.76 -13.67
C ARG A 599 -9.42 -6.27 -12.33
N ALA A 600 -9.61 -7.19 -11.40
CA ALA A 600 -9.91 -6.90 -10.01
C ALA A 600 -8.87 -7.54 -9.07
N ILE A 601 -8.76 -6.98 -7.87
CA ILE A 601 -7.92 -7.42 -6.76
C ILE A 601 -8.81 -7.48 -5.52
N ASP A 602 -8.89 -8.65 -4.88
CA ASP A 602 -9.69 -8.83 -3.66
C ASP A 602 -8.92 -8.39 -2.39
N ALA A 603 -9.58 -8.47 -1.24
CA ALA A 603 -9.00 -8.09 0.05
C ALA A 603 -7.89 -9.05 0.55
N ALA A 604 -7.88 -10.29 0.05
CA ALA A 604 -6.82 -11.27 0.29
C ALA A 604 -5.59 -11.02 -0.60
N GLY A 605 -5.74 -10.22 -1.67
CA GLY A 605 -4.68 -9.86 -2.62
C GLY A 605 -4.64 -10.74 -3.86
N ASN A 606 -5.63 -11.61 -4.11
CA ASN A 606 -5.69 -12.36 -5.37
C ASN A 606 -6.07 -11.42 -6.52
N ILE A 607 -5.40 -11.59 -7.65
CA ILE A 607 -5.60 -10.77 -8.85
C ILE A 607 -6.28 -11.62 -9.92
N SER A 608 -7.43 -11.16 -10.41
CA SER A 608 -8.13 -11.80 -11.53
C SER A 608 -7.30 -11.72 -12.81
N ALA A 609 -7.36 -12.76 -13.65
CA ALA A 609 -6.77 -12.70 -14.98
C ALA A 609 -7.39 -11.54 -15.79
N PRO A 610 -6.57 -10.72 -16.47
CA PRO A 610 -7.08 -9.54 -17.16
C PRO A 610 -8.00 -9.95 -18.32
N LYS A 611 -9.15 -9.28 -18.39
CA LYS A 611 -10.09 -9.38 -19.52
C LYS A 611 -9.89 -8.17 -20.43
N THR A 612 -10.25 -8.31 -21.71
CA THR A 612 -9.99 -7.28 -22.73
C THR A 612 -11.22 -6.99 -23.57
N PHE A 613 -11.45 -5.71 -23.87
CA PHE A 613 -12.26 -5.27 -25.00
C PHE A 613 -11.50 -4.20 -25.80
N THR A 614 -11.98 -3.90 -27.00
CA THR A 614 -11.37 -2.85 -27.83
C THR A 614 -12.42 -1.86 -28.29
N VAL A 615 -12.03 -0.60 -28.44
CA VAL A 615 -12.89 0.46 -28.93
C VAL A 615 -12.26 1.16 -30.12
N THR A 616 -13.06 1.70 -31.03
CA THR A 616 -12.63 2.73 -31.98
C THR A 616 -13.40 4.01 -31.69
N VAL A 617 -12.69 5.09 -31.39
CA VAL A 617 -13.27 6.43 -31.26
C VAL A 617 -13.06 7.20 -32.55
N THR A 618 -14.15 7.56 -33.23
CA THR A 618 -14.10 8.29 -34.50
C THR A 618 -14.46 9.76 -34.32
N ASP A 619 -13.75 10.62 -35.06
CA ASP A 619 -14.12 12.01 -35.29
C ASP A 619 -15.40 12.08 -36.15
N THR A 620 -16.36 12.92 -35.76
CA THR A 620 -17.67 13.08 -36.38
C THR A 620 -17.72 13.97 -37.64
N ASN A 621 -16.63 14.02 -38.41
CA ASN A 621 -16.45 14.70 -39.71
C ASN A 621 -15.95 16.15 -39.62
N GLY A 622 -14.82 16.39 -38.93
CA GLY A 622 -14.13 17.67 -39.02
C GLY A 622 -14.91 18.83 -38.41
N ALA A 623 -15.86 18.53 -37.51
CA ALA A 623 -16.17 19.46 -36.45
C ALA A 623 -14.84 19.78 -35.77
N THR A 624 -14.52 21.07 -35.63
CA THR A 624 -13.29 21.51 -34.97
C THR A 624 -13.15 20.69 -33.68
N PRO A 625 -12.01 20.02 -33.42
CA PRO A 625 -11.80 19.34 -32.16
C PRO A 625 -12.26 20.29 -31.06
N LEU A 626 -13.18 19.80 -30.20
CA LEU A 626 -13.60 20.61 -29.07
C LEU A 626 -12.32 21.12 -28.40
N PRO A 627 -12.18 22.44 -28.17
CA PRO A 627 -10.98 22.96 -27.57
C PRO A 627 -10.72 22.19 -26.27
N PRO A 628 -9.45 21.89 -25.95
CA PRO A 628 -9.05 21.32 -24.65
C PRO A 628 -9.90 21.87 -23.50
N GLY A 629 -10.73 21.01 -22.89
CA GLY A 629 -11.61 21.38 -21.78
C GLY A 629 -12.97 21.98 -22.13
N ALA A 630 -13.48 21.82 -23.35
CA ALA A 630 -14.87 22.16 -23.63
C ALA A 630 -15.81 21.25 -22.82
N ILE A 631 -16.62 21.85 -21.95
CA ILE A 631 -17.75 21.18 -21.31
C ILE A 631 -18.73 20.84 -22.42
N VAL A 632 -18.98 19.54 -22.64
CA VAL A 632 -20.07 19.09 -23.51
C VAL A 632 -21.38 19.49 -22.80
N PRO A 633 -22.22 20.38 -23.37
CA PRO A 633 -23.50 20.67 -22.77
C PRO A 633 -24.34 19.39 -22.71
N GLU A 634 -25.03 19.17 -21.58
CA GLU A 634 -26.01 18.08 -21.38
C GLU A 634 -27.02 17.95 -22.52
#